data_AF-W8SI93-F1
#
_entry.id   AF-W8SI93-F1
#
_cell.length_a   1.000
_cell.length_b   1.000
_cell.length_c   1.000
_cell.angle_alpha   90.00
_cell.angle_beta   90.00
_cell.angle_gamma   90.00
#
_symmetry.space_group_name_H-M   'P 1'
#
loop_
_entity.id
_entity.type
_entity.pdbx_description
1 polymer ?
#
loop_
_entity_poly.entity_id
_entity_poly.type
_entity_poly.pdbx_seq_one_letter_code
_entity_poly.pdbx_strand_id
1 'polypeptide(L)' 'GLRDWPVEKLKDVKVADALKHPNWSMGKKITVDSATLFNKGLELIEARYLYGSDYNNIDILIHPHSIIHSMDKPQE' A
#
# COMPACT_ATOMS: atom_id res chain seq x y z
N GLY A 1 -2.60 -11.82 3.61
CA GLY A 1 -1.76 -11.52 2.42
C GLY A 1 -0.31 -11.81 2.74
N LEU A 2 0.64 -11.34 1.91
CA LEU A 2 2.08 -11.59 2.13
C LEU A 2 2.66 -10.89 3.38
N ARG A 3 1.98 -9.87 3.91
CA ARG A 3 2.41 -9.10 5.08
C ARG A 3 2.80 -9.97 6.29
N ASP A 4 2.03 -11.01 6.55
CA ASP A 4 2.20 -11.84 7.76
C ASP A 4 3.12 -13.05 7.49
N TRP A 5 3.78 -13.11 6.32
CA TRP A 5 4.73 -14.17 6.02
C TRP A 5 6.08 -13.89 6.69
N PRO A 6 6.81 -14.93 7.12
CA PRO A 6 8.20 -14.80 7.52
C PRO A 6 9.05 -14.18 6.39
N VAL A 7 9.93 -13.25 6.74
CA VAL A 7 10.76 -12.50 5.78
C VAL A 7 11.56 -13.44 4.88
N GLU A 8 12.05 -14.54 5.43
CA GLU A 8 12.87 -15.55 4.76
C GLU A 8 12.11 -16.25 3.63
N LYS A 9 10.77 -16.28 3.71
CA LYS A 9 9.89 -16.86 2.69
C LYS A 9 9.54 -15.88 1.57
N LEU A 10 9.76 -14.57 1.77
CA LEU A 10 9.40 -13.56 0.77
C LEU A 10 10.19 -13.71 -0.53
N LYS A 11 11.42 -14.24 -0.47
CA LYS A 11 12.25 -14.51 -1.65
C LYS A 11 11.66 -15.57 -2.60
N ASP A 12 10.78 -16.43 -2.09
CA ASP A 12 10.21 -17.56 -2.83
C ASP A 12 8.79 -17.29 -3.35
N VAL A 13 8.24 -16.11 -3.04
CA VAL A 13 6.88 -15.68 -3.43
C VAL A 13 6.68 -15.79 -4.94
N LYS A 14 5.54 -16.33 -5.35
CA LYS A 14 5.13 -16.38 -6.76
C LYS A 14 4.09 -15.30 -7.05
N VAL A 15 3.95 -14.97 -8.34
CA VAL A 15 2.89 -14.04 -8.80
C VAL A 15 1.51 -14.51 -8.35
N ALA A 16 1.24 -15.82 -8.39
CA ALA A 16 -0.02 -16.39 -7.92
C ALA A 16 -0.32 -16.14 -6.43
N ASP A 17 0.71 -15.98 -5.59
CA ASP A 17 0.54 -15.65 -4.17
C ASP A 17 0.24 -14.16 -3.99
N ALA A 18 0.96 -13.29 -4.73
CA ALA A 18 0.71 -11.86 -4.74
C ALA A 18 -0.70 -11.50 -5.22
N LEU A 19 -1.26 -12.26 -6.15
CA LEU A 19 -2.61 -12.05 -6.70
C LEU A 19 -3.76 -12.36 -5.72
N LYS A 20 -3.48 -12.91 -4.53
CA LYS A 20 -4.48 -13.22 -3.50
C LYS A 20 -4.63 -12.05 -2.51
N HIS A 21 -5.18 -10.93 -2.96
CA HIS A 21 -5.37 -9.75 -2.12
C HIS A 21 -6.47 -9.97 -1.06
N PRO A 22 -6.26 -9.60 0.22
CA PRO A 22 -7.21 -9.91 1.29
C PRO A 22 -8.53 -9.11 1.23
N ASN A 23 -8.50 -7.87 0.71
CA ASN A 23 -9.62 -6.93 0.84
C ASN A 23 -10.28 -6.51 -0.48
N TRP A 24 -9.59 -6.68 -1.62
CA TRP A 24 -9.96 -6.01 -2.87
C TRP A 24 -9.83 -6.96 -4.06
N SER A 25 -10.76 -6.87 -5.01
CA SER A 25 -10.66 -7.52 -6.32
C SER A 25 -10.21 -6.47 -7.34
N MET A 26 -9.01 -6.63 -7.91
CA MET A 26 -8.35 -5.61 -8.75
C MET A 26 -7.56 -6.25 -9.90
N GLY A 27 -7.08 -5.42 -10.83
CA GLY A 27 -6.20 -5.84 -11.92
C GLY A 27 -4.83 -6.35 -11.45
N LYS A 28 -4.18 -7.23 -12.22
CA LYS A 28 -2.95 -7.92 -11.81
C LYS A 28 -1.82 -6.99 -11.39
N LYS A 29 -1.59 -5.89 -12.12
CA LYS A 29 -0.50 -4.94 -11.85
C LYS A 29 -0.65 -4.29 -10.48
N ILE A 30 -1.78 -3.62 -10.23
CA ILE A 30 -2.04 -2.95 -8.94
C ILE A 30 -2.07 -3.95 -7.77
N THR A 31 -2.52 -5.19 -8.00
CA THR A 31 -2.48 -6.23 -6.98
C THR A 31 -1.06 -6.62 -6.58
N VAL A 32 -0.14 -6.78 -7.55
CA VAL A 32 1.29 -7.04 -7.26
C VAL A 32 1.95 -5.83 -6.60
N ASP A 33 1.63 -4.61 -7.03
CA ASP A 33 2.15 -3.39 -6.41
C ASP A 33 1.67 -3.24 -4.96
N SER A 34 0.42 -3.62 -4.65
CA SER A 34 -0.08 -3.66 -3.28
C SER A 34 0.68 -4.70 -2.44
N ALA A 35 0.92 -5.88 -3.00
CA ALA A 35 1.66 -6.96 -2.33
C ALA A 35 3.12 -6.58 -2.00
N THR A 36 3.73 -5.68 -2.76
CA THR A 36 5.09 -5.16 -2.57
C THR A 36 5.14 -3.81 -1.84
N LEU A 37 3.98 -3.23 -1.50
CA LEU A 37 3.81 -1.85 -1.04
C LEU A 37 4.25 -0.77 -2.04
N PHE A 38 4.67 -1.13 -3.26
CA PHE A 38 5.02 -0.18 -4.30
C PHE A 38 3.83 0.73 -4.66
N ASN A 39 2.61 0.20 -4.59
CA ASN A 39 1.39 1.00 -4.76
C ASN A 39 1.33 2.16 -3.77
N LYS A 40 1.68 1.90 -2.49
CA LYS A 40 1.67 2.95 -1.46
C LYS A 40 2.77 4.00 -1.69
N GLY A 41 3.90 3.59 -2.26
CA GLY A 41 4.95 4.53 -2.69
C GLY A 41 4.50 5.44 -3.85
N LEU A 42 3.75 4.89 -4.82
CA LEU A 42 3.16 5.70 -5.89
C LEU A 42 2.10 6.67 -5.35
N GLU A 43 1.25 6.21 -4.44
CA GLU A 43 0.23 7.05 -3.77
C GLU A 43 0.86 8.16 -2.92
N LEU A 44 2.05 7.96 -2.33
CA LEU A 44 2.80 9.01 -1.64
C LEU A 44 3.23 10.13 -2.60
N ILE A 45 3.78 9.76 -3.76
CA ILE A 45 4.18 10.72 -4.80
C ILE A 45 2.95 11.44 -5.35
N GLU A 46 1.85 10.71 -5.56
CA GLU A 46 0.57 11.27 -5.99
C GLU A 46 0.04 12.29 -4.98
N ALA A 47 0.02 11.97 -3.69
CA ALA A 47 -0.44 12.88 -2.64
C ALA A 47 0.42 14.16 -2.58
N ARG A 48 1.75 14.05 -2.72
CA ARG A 48 2.66 15.21 -2.83
C ARG A 48 2.27 16.12 -3.99
N TYR A 49 1.99 15.53 -5.15
CA TYR A 49 1.69 16.26 -6.38
C TYR A 49 0.27 16.87 -6.36
N LEU A 50 -0.73 16.12 -5.92
CA LEU A 50 -2.13 16.53 -5.91
C LEU A 50 -2.45 17.57 -4.82
N TYR A 51 -1.86 17.41 -3.63
CA TYR A 51 -2.22 18.22 -2.46
C TYR A 51 -1.12 19.19 -2.02
N GLY A 52 0.07 19.13 -2.63
CA GLY A 52 1.17 20.02 -2.27
C GLY A 52 1.79 19.77 -0.89
N SER A 53 1.40 18.69 -0.20
CA SER A 53 1.95 18.29 1.10
C SER A 53 3.41 17.87 0.97
N ASP A 54 4.32 18.39 1.80
CA ASP A 54 5.69 17.87 1.89
C ASP A 54 5.67 16.38 2.26
N TYR A 55 6.64 15.59 1.78
CA TYR A 55 6.79 14.19 2.17
C TYR A 55 6.87 14.00 3.68
N ASN A 56 7.46 14.95 4.40
CA ASN A 56 7.54 14.92 5.87
C ASN A 56 6.18 15.11 6.56
N ASN A 57 5.15 15.52 5.84
CA ASN A 57 3.79 15.73 6.34
C ASN A 57 2.83 14.59 5.92
N ILE A 58 3.34 13.49 5.35
CA ILE A 58 2.52 12.36 4.90
C ILE A 58 2.94 11.10 5.67
N ASP A 59 2.06 10.66 6.58
CA ASP A 59 2.26 9.42 7.33
C ASP A 59 1.70 8.21 6.56
N ILE A 60 2.55 7.20 6.35
CA ILE A 60 2.12 5.90 5.81
C ILE A 60 1.77 4.97 6.97
N LEU A 61 0.49 4.65 7.10
CA LEU A 61 -0.03 3.76 8.14
C LEU A 61 -0.57 2.46 7.53
N ILE A 62 -0.31 1.34 8.21
CA ILE A 62 -0.89 0.03 7.84
C ILE A 62 -2.24 -0.12 8.55
N HIS A 63 -3.33 -0.12 7.78
CA HIS A 63 -4.68 -0.40 8.27
C HIS A 63 -5.24 -1.68 7.62
N PRO A 64 -5.05 -2.87 8.24
CA PRO A 64 -5.31 -4.19 7.64
C PRO A 64 -6.70 -4.39 7.05
N HIS A 65 -7.72 -3.79 7.66
CA HIS A 65 -9.12 -3.98 7.27
C HIS A 65 -9.54 -3.08 6.11
N SER A 66 -8.72 -2.07 5.76
CA SER A 66 -9.04 -1.08 4.72
C SER A 66 -10.41 -0.38 4.88
N ILE A 67 -10.93 -0.24 6.11
CA ILE A 67 -12.20 0.46 6.40
C ILE A 67 -12.03 1.98 6.41
N ILE A 68 -10.92 2.46 7.00
CA ILE A 68 -10.49 3.86 6.87
C ILE A 68 -9.53 3.92 5.69
N HIS A 69 -9.85 4.75 4.69
CA HIS A 69 -9.15 4.77 3.41
C HIS A 69 -7.95 5.74 3.41
N SER A 70 -8.14 6.92 4.01
CA SER A 70 -7.12 7.94 4.31
C SER A 70 -7.67 8.87 5.38
N MET A 71 -6.81 9.68 6.00
CA MET A 71 -7.18 10.75 6.92
C MET A 71 -6.31 11.96 6.63
N ASP A 72 -6.83 13.15 6.91
CA ASP A 72 -6.09 14.40 6.86
C ASP A 72 -6.20 15.10 8.21
N LYS A 73 -5.13 15.77 8.62
CA LYS A 73 -5.11 16.59 9.84
C LYS A 73 -5.12 18.06 9.41
N PRO A 74 -6.08 18.88 9.88
CA PRO A 74 -6.06 20.31 9.62
C PRO A 74 -4.71 20.92 10.02
N GLN A 75 -4.19 21.80 9.18
CA GLN A 75 -3.01 22.60 9.52
C GLN A 75 -3.40 23.64 10.58
N GLU A 76 -2.62 23.72 11.66
CA GLU A 76 -2.70 24.80 12.65
C GLU A 76 -1.99 26.06 12.13
#